data_AF-A0A1E8PW46-F1
#
_entry.id   AF-A0A1E8PW46-F1
#
_cell.length_a   1.000
_cell.length_b   1.000
_cell.length_c   1.000
_cell.angle_alpha   90.00
_cell.angle_beta   90.00
_cell.angle_gamma   90.00
#
_symmetry.space_group_name_H-M   'P 1'
#
loop_
_entity.id
_entity.type
_entity.pdbx_description
1 polymer ?
#
loop_
_entity_poly.entity_id
_entity_poly.type
_entity_poly.pdbx_seq_one_letter_code
_entity_poly.pdbx_strand_id
1 'polypeptide(L)' 'MPTPVAVPPGGPVQLSPAKAAALDEVNQALDNMRQAQQGGNFADFGSALQRLDDAMNRYRDAR' A
#
# COMPACT_ATOMS: atom_id res chain seq x y z
N MET A 1 -30.10 12.82 -18.04
CA MET A 1 -28.65 12.59 -18.22
C MET A 1 -27.99 12.74 -16.85
N PRO A 2 -27.13 11.81 -16.40
CA PRO A 2 -26.48 11.95 -15.11
C PRO A 2 -25.48 13.11 -15.20
N THR A 3 -25.64 14.11 -14.35
CA THR A 3 -24.75 15.28 -14.28
C THR A 3 -23.38 14.86 -13.72
N PRO A 4 -22.26 15.28 -14.32
CA PRO A 4 -20.94 15.00 -13.78
C PRO A 4 -20.78 15.76 -12.46
N VAL A 5 -20.52 15.03 -11.38
CA VAL A 5 -20.27 15.63 -10.07
C VAL A 5 -18.85 16.20 -10.11
N ALA A 6 -18.74 17.53 -10.10
CA ALA A 6 -17.46 18.21 -9.96
C ALA A 6 -16.92 17.95 -8.54
N VAL A 7 -15.78 17.25 -8.47
CA VAL A 7 -15.02 17.08 -7.23
C VAL A 7 -14.35 18.41 -6.86
N PRO A 8 -14.61 18.98 -5.66
CA PRO A 8 -14.00 20.25 -5.25
C PRO A 8 -12.50 20.06 -4.97
N PRO A 9 -11.65 21.04 -5.33
CA PRO A 9 -10.23 20.97 -5.04
C PRO A 9 -10.03 21.28 -3.55
N GLY A 10 -9.85 20.24 -2.72
CA GLY A 10 -9.58 20.38 -1.29
C GLY A 10 -10.62 19.78 -0.34
N GLY A 11 -11.27 18.68 -0.71
CA GLY A 11 -11.90 17.79 0.27
C GLY A 11 -10.86 17.26 1.28
N PRO A 12 -11.30 16.64 2.42
CA PRO A 12 -10.37 16.05 3.38
C PRO A 12 -9.36 15.20 2.60
N VAL A 13 -8.11 15.14 3.03
CA VAL A 13 -7.09 14.25 2.47
C VAL A 13 -7.47 12.81 2.83
N GLN A 14 -8.63 12.39 2.36
CA GLN A 14 -9.09 11.04 2.27
C GLN A 14 -8.01 10.42 1.41
N LEU A 15 -7.22 9.54 2.02
CA LEU A 15 -6.24 8.75 1.31
C LEU A 15 -6.93 8.33 0.02
N SER A 16 -6.37 8.73 -1.13
CA SER A 16 -6.86 8.28 -2.42
C SER A 16 -7.07 6.76 -2.29
N PRO A 17 -8.14 6.17 -2.82
CA PRO A 17 -8.40 4.73 -2.64
C PRO A 17 -7.15 3.87 -2.98
N ALA A 18 -6.31 4.34 -3.91
CA ALA A 18 -4.98 3.81 -4.18
C ALA A 18 -4.01 3.83 -2.98
N LYS A 19 -3.96 4.93 -2.24
CA LYS A 19 -3.13 5.10 -1.04
C LYS A 19 -3.63 4.23 0.12
N ALA A 20 -4.94 4.06 0.28
CA ALA A 20 -5.51 3.15 1.29
C ALA A 20 -5.21 1.68 0.97
N ALA A 21 -5.35 1.27 -0.30
CA ALA A 21 -4.97 -0.06 -0.76
C ALA A 21 -3.47 -0.33 -0.56
N ALA A 22 -2.61 0.63 -0.90
CA ALA A 22 -1.17 0.51 -0.68
C ALA A 22 -0.81 0.39 0.81
N LEU A 23 -1.57 1.03 1.71
CA LEU A 23 -1.37 0.87 3.15
C LEU A 23 -1.75 -0.54 3.64
N ASP A 24 -2.79 -1.14 3.10
CA ASP A 24 -3.19 -2.52 3.40
C ASP A 24 -2.12 -3.52 2.91
N GLU A 25 -1.62 -3.32 1.69
CA GLU A 25 -0.52 -4.11 1.11
C GLU A 25 0.77 -4.02 1.95
N VAL A 26 1.11 -2.83 2.45
CA VAL A 26 2.26 -2.63 3.37
C VAL A 26 2.07 -3.40 4.68
N ASN A 27 0.88 -3.37 5.28
CA ASN A 27 0.60 -4.11 6.51
C ASN A 27 0.70 -5.63 6.30
N GLN A 28 0.15 -6.15 5.19
CA GLN A 28 0.28 -7.58 4.84
C GLN A 28 1.73 -7.99 4.57
N ALA A 29 2.52 -7.13 3.92
CA ALA A 29 3.93 -7.39 3.66
C ALA A 29 4.72 -7.46 4.99
N LEU A 30 4.45 -6.57 5.94
CA LEU A 30 5.08 -6.57 7.26
C LEU A 30 4.74 -7.82 8.08
N ASP A 31 3.48 -8.27 8.06
CA ASP A 31 3.07 -9.48 8.78
C ASP A 31 3.76 -10.74 8.21
N ASN A 32 3.75 -10.89 6.88
CA ASN A 32 4.47 -11.95 6.19
C ASN A 32 5.98 -11.90 6.46
N MET A 33 6.55 -10.69 6.46
CA MET A 33 7.97 -10.50 6.73
C MET A 33 8.32 -10.94 8.16
N ARG A 34 7.46 -10.63 9.13
CA ARG A 34 7.62 -11.04 10.54
C ARG A 34 7.49 -12.55 10.70
N GLN A 35 6.53 -13.19 10.01
CA GLN A 35 6.39 -14.65 10.00
C GLN A 35 7.59 -15.34 9.33
N ALA A 36 8.06 -14.81 8.20
CA ALA A 36 9.24 -15.31 7.49
C ALA A 36 10.52 -15.19 8.35
N GLN A 37 10.66 -14.09 9.09
CA GLN A 37 11.75 -13.91 10.07
C GLN A 37 11.68 -14.94 11.19
N GLN A 38 10.49 -15.19 11.75
CA GLN A 38 10.29 -16.19 12.81
C GLN A 38 10.58 -17.62 12.31
N GLY A 39 10.23 -17.91 11.06
CA GLY A 39 10.49 -19.21 10.42
C GLY A 39 11.92 -19.39 9.90
N GLY A 40 12.76 -18.33 9.92
CA GLY A 40 14.10 -18.36 9.33
C GLY A 40 14.10 -18.45 7.80
N ASN A 41 13.00 -18.10 7.14
CA ASN A 41 12.86 -18.18 5.69
C ASN A 41 13.26 -16.84 5.04
N PHE A 42 14.55 -16.72 4.73
CA PHE A 42 15.13 -15.53 4.13
C PHE A 42 14.66 -15.28 2.67
N ALA A 43 14.22 -16.31 1.95
CA ALA A 43 13.71 -16.17 0.59
C ALA A 43 12.35 -15.47 0.57
N ASP A 44 11.45 -15.88 1.46
CA ASP A 44 10.16 -15.22 1.66
C ASP A 44 10.34 -13.81 2.25
N PHE A 45 11.33 -13.64 3.13
CA PHE A 45 11.68 -12.33 3.68
C PHE A 45 12.13 -11.34 2.59
N GLY A 46 13.02 -11.76 1.69
CA GLY A 46 13.47 -10.92 0.57
C GLY A 46 12.33 -10.56 -0.39
N SER A 47 11.45 -11.52 -0.68
CA SER A 47 10.27 -11.31 -1.51
C SER A 47 9.26 -10.36 -0.86
N ALA A 48 9.08 -10.44 0.47
CA ALA A 48 8.23 -9.54 1.23
C ALA A 48 8.80 -8.10 1.23
N LEU A 49 10.12 -7.95 1.37
CA LEU A 49 10.81 -6.66 1.27
C LEU A 49 10.63 -6.01 -0.10
N GLN A 50 10.74 -6.78 -1.17
CA GLN A 50 10.57 -6.28 -2.53
C GLN A 50 9.13 -5.83 -2.79
N ARG A 51 8.13 -6.54 -2.24
CA ARG A 51 6.72 -6.11 -2.27
C ARG A 51 6.47 -4.86 -1.42
N LEU A 52 7.10 -4.78 -0.25
CA LEU A 52 7.00 -3.63 0.64
C LEU A 52 7.53 -2.35 -0.03
N ASP A 53 8.67 -2.45 -0.73
CA ASP A 53 9.25 -1.34 -1.48
C ASP A 53 8.33 -0.89 -2.62
N ASP A 54 7.80 -1.82 -3.42
CA ASP A 54 6.86 -1.52 -4.51
C ASP A 54 5.56 -0.86 -3.98
N ALA A 55 4.99 -1.40 -2.90
CA ALA A 55 3.80 -0.85 -2.25
C ALA A 55 4.06 0.54 -1.66
N MET A 56 5.22 0.75 -1.01
CA MET A 56 5.61 2.07 -0.52
C MET A 56 5.83 3.06 -1.65
N ASN A 57 6.41 2.63 -2.77
CA ASN A 57 6.64 3.51 -3.91
C ASN A 57 5.30 3.92 -4.54
N ARG A 58 4.36 2.98 -4.71
CA ARG A 58 2.96 3.28 -5.13
C ARG A 58 2.24 4.18 -4.15
N TYR A 59 2.38 3.98 -2.83
CA TYR A 59 1.81 4.86 -1.81
C TYR A 59 2.33 6.29 -1.93
N ARG A 60 3.63 6.42 -2.25
CA ARG A 60 4.32 7.71 -2.43
C ARG A 60 3.92 8.41 -3.73
N ASP A 61 3.74 7.65 -4.80
CA ASP A 61 3.34 8.13 -6.13
C ASP A 61 1.84 8.43 -6.22
N ALA A 62 1.00 7.78 -5.39
CA ALA A 62 -0.43 8.06 -5.25
C ALA A 62 -0.72 9.41 -4.54
N ARG A 63 0.02 10.47 -4.91
CA ARG A 63 -0.16 11.84 -4.43
C ARG A 63 -1.51 12.43 -4.81
#